data_AF-A0A928LZE1-F1
#
_entry.id   AF-A0A928LZE1-F1
#
_cell.length_a   1.000
_cell.length_b   1.000
_cell.length_c   1.000
_cell.angle_alpha   90.00
_cell.angle_beta   90.00
_cell.angle_gamma   90.00
#
_symmetry.space_group_name_H-M   'P 1'
#
loop_
_entity.id
_entity.type
_entity.pdbx_description
1 polymer ?
#
loop_
_entity_poly.entity_id
_entity_poly.type
_entity_poly.pdbx_seq_one_letter_code
_entity_poly.pdbx_strand_id
1 'polypeptide(L)'
;MFEKTVHTVSKCLHMDGVFMKFRIFIWVICVFAAAFVLFGVENHILQQGIAEKTIRLHVLAASDSEEDQKHKLVVRDAVLAKVDELTAGCADVDSAKQIIQSNLAQIRLAAQTVSQEKIEVSFGDKGFDTRVYDHFTLPAGTYSSLTVRIGAAEGRNWWCVVFPSLCKAATTDAFEQCAEVGGLDDRERALITGGEETYKLRFKTLQWLKKLFFS
;
A
#
# COMPACT_ATOMS: atom_id res chain seq x y z
N MET A 1 0.63 -55.27 48.43
CA MET A 1 0.98 -53.85 48.65
C MET A 1 1.89 -53.29 47.55
N PHE A 2 2.82 -54.09 46.98
CA PHE A 2 3.75 -53.66 45.93
C PHE A 2 3.13 -53.32 44.56
N GLU A 3 2.05 -53.98 44.16
CA GLU A 3 1.46 -53.83 42.81
C GLU A 3 0.72 -52.50 42.60
N LYS A 4 0.19 -51.91 43.68
CA LYS A 4 -0.40 -50.55 43.64
C LYS A 4 0.67 -49.47 43.47
N THR A 5 1.88 -49.68 43.96
CA THR A 5 2.98 -48.71 43.87
C THR A 5 3.55 -48.64 42.44
N VAL A 6 3.70 -49.78 41.77
CA VAL A 6 4.21 -49.83 40.38
C VAL A 6 3.22 -49.19 39.38
N HIS A 7 1.92 -49.42 39.57
CA HIS A 7 0.89 -48.78 38.74
C HIS A 7 0.82 -47.25 38.92
N THR A 8 1.10 -46.73 40.11
CA THR A 8 1.13 -45.28 40.37
C THR A 8 2.38 -44.62 39.78
N VAL A 9 3.55 -45.28 39.85
CA VAL A 9 4.80 -44.75 39.28
C VAL A 9 4.77 -44.74 37.74
N SER A 10 4.22 -45.79 37.11
CA SER A 10 4.04 -45.85 35.66
C SER A 10 3.06 -44.77 35.13
N LYS A 11 1.97 -44.51 35.87
CA LYS A 11 1.05 -43.41 35.54
C LYS A 11 1.68 -42.02 35.70
N CYS A 12 2.54 -41.80 36.69
CA CYS A 12 3.29 -40.53 36.80
C CYS A 12 4.23 -40.31 35.61
N LEU A 13 5.06 -41.29 35.25
CA LEU A 13 5.98 -41.18 34.11
C LEU A 13 5.26 -40.97 32.76
N HIS A 14 4.09 -41.60 32.58
CA HIS A 14 3.26 -41.39 31.38
C HIS A 14 2.57 -40.01 31.37
N MET A 15 2.17 -39.52 32.55
CA MET A 15 1.53 -38.21 32.71
C MET A 15 2.53 -37.06 32.51
N ASP A 16 3.79 -37.23 32.93
CA ASP A 16 4.88 -36.27 32.69
C ASP A 16 5.25 -36.14 31.21
N GLY A 17 5.24 -37.24 30.45
CA GLY A 17 5.48 -37.23 28.99
C GLY A 17 4.38 -36.53 28.20
N VAL A 18 3.11 -36.66 28.62
CA VAL A 18 1.97 -35.94 28.02
C VAL A 18 2.02 -34.46 28.40
N PHE A 19 2.36 -34.13 29.66
CA PHE A 19 2.51 -32.75 30.12
C PHE A 19 3.66 -32.04 29.41
N MET A 20 4.78 -32.72 29.17
CA MET A 20 5.93 -32.19 28.44
C MET A 20 5.61 -31.96 26.95
N LYS A 21 4.90 -32.89 26.30
CA LYS A 21 4.41 -32.71 24.92
C LYS A 21 3.40 -31.56 24.80
N PHE A 22 2.52 -31.40 25.78
CA PHE A 22 1.55 -30.30 25.85
C PHE A 22 2.24 -28.94 26.04
N ARG A 23 3.27 -28.87 26.91
CA ARG A 23 4.10 -27.67 27.08
C ARG A 23 4.84 -27.33 25.77
N ILE A 24 5.47 -28.30 25.11
CA ILE A 24 6.15 -28.09 23.83
C ILE A 24 5.15 -27.60 22.77
N PHE A 25 3.95 -28.16 22.71
CA PHE A 25 2.91 -27.73 21.79
C PHE A 25 2.46 -26.29 22.04
N ILE A 26 2.24 -25.89 23.30
CA ILE A 26 1.95 -24.50 23.67
C ILE A 26 3.10 -23.58 23.27
N TRP A 27 4.35 -23.96 23.57
CA TRP A 27 5.52 -23.17 23.16
C TRP A 27 5.61 -23.00 21.65
N VAL A 28 5.35 -24.05 20.88
CA VAL A 28 5.31 -24.00 19.42
C VAL A 28 4.21 -23.06 18.94
N ILE A 29 2.99 -23.14 19.49
CA ILE A 29 1.90 -22.20 19.16
C ILE A 29 2.30 -20.76 19.52
N CYS A 30 2.89 -20.53 20.69
CA CYS A 30 3.33 -19.20 21.10
C CYS A 30 4.40 -18.64 20.15
N VAL A 31 5.35 -19.47 19.72
CA VAL A 31 6.37 -19.07 18.74
C VAL A 31 5.74 -18.76 17.39
N PHE A 32 4.80 -19.58 16.90
CA PHE A 32 4.08 -19.30 15.65
C PHE A 32 3.21 -18.05 15.73
N ALA A 33 2.50 -17.84 16.85
CA ALA A 33 1.71 -16.65 17.08
C ALA A 33 2.60 -15.39 17.15
N ALA A 34 3.73 -15.46 17.84
CA ALA A 34 4.70 -14.37 17.89
C ALA A 34 5.27 -14.08 16.50
N ALA A 35 5.64 -15.10 15.72
CA ALA A 35 6.11 -14.92 14.35
C ALA A 35 5.03 -14.29 13.44
N PHE A 36 3.78 -14.71 13.58
CA PHE A 36 2.65 -14.13 12.83
C PHE A 36 2.43 -12.65 13.17
N VAL A 37 2.49 -12.31 14.47
CA VAL A 37 2.38 -10.92 14.92
C VAL A 37 3.54 -10.08 14.39
N LEU A 38 4.78 -10.56 14.49
CA LEU A 38 5.96 -9.86 13.97
C LEU A 38 5.85 -9.61 12.46
N PHE A 39 5.41 -10.61 11.70
CA PHE A 39 5.17 -10.47 10.26
C PHE A 39 4.08 -9.44 9.94
N GLY A 40 2.98 -9.44 10.71
CA GLY A 40 1.92 -8.46 10.55
C GLY A 40 2.39 -7.03 10.84
N VAL A 41 3.18 -6.85 11.89
CA VAL A 41 3.75 -5.55 12.28
C VAL A 41 4.72 -5.04 11.21
N GLU A 42 5.62 -5.89 10.70
CA GLU A 42 6.56 -5.48 9.65
C GLU A 42 5.83 -5.02 8.38
N ASN A 43 4.82 -5.76 7.93
CA ASN A 43 4.01 -5.35 6.78
C ASN A 43 3.28 -4.04 7.04
N HIS A 44 2.74 -3.84 8.25
CA HIS A 44 2.04 -2.60 8.58
C HIS A 44 2.98 -1.39 8.55
N ILE A 45 4.19 -1.53 9.11
CA ILE A 45 5.22 -0.49 9.07
C ILE A 45 5.59 -0.16 7.62
N LEU A 46 5.77 -1.19 6.78
CA LEU A 46 6.11 -1.00 5.38
C LEU A 46 5.01 -0.26 4.60
N GLN A 47 3.74 -0.61 4.85
CA GLN A 47 2.59 0.07 4.25
C GLN A 47 2.49 1.53 4.70
N GLN A 48 2.78 1.83 5.97
CA GLN A 48 2.81 3.21 6.47
C GLN A 48 3.95 4.01 5.84
N GLY A 49 5.15 3.43 5.70
CA GLY A 49 6.28 4.09 5.03
C GLY A 49 5.96 4.52 3.61
N ILE A 50 5.32 3.64 2.83
CA ILE A 50 4.84 3.96 1.47
C ILE A 50 3.83 5.11 1.50
N ALA A 51 2.88 5.09 2.45
CA ALA A 51 1.86 6.12 2.55
C ALA A 51 2.42 7.49 2.94
N GLU A 52 3.43 7.53 3.80
CA GLU A 52 4.11 8.76 4.22
C GLU A 52 4.93 9.38 3.08
N LYS A 53 5.51 8.54 2.22
CA LYS A 53 6.36 8.92 1.08
C LYS A 53 5.61 9.21 -0.21
N THR A 54 4.28 9.04 -0.22
CA THR A 54 3.48 9.22 -1.43
C THR A 54 2.38 10.27 -1.27
N ILE A 55 2.18 11.08 -2.32
CA ILE A 55 1.11 12.06 -2.40
C ILE A 55 0.17 11.69 -3.54
N ARG A 56 -1.12 11.50 -3.22
CA ARG A 56 -2.11 11.03 -4.19
C ARG A 56 -2.93 12.18 -4.78
N LEU A 57 -3.07 12.21 -6.10
CA LEU A 57 -4.03 13.07 -6.79
C LEU A 57 -5.39 12.41 -6.86
N HIS A 58 -6.41 13.21 -6.63
CA HIS A 58 -7.78 12.84 -6.89
C HIS A 58 -8.48 13.92 -7.71
N VAL A 59 -8.88 13.61 -8.94
CA VAL A 59 -9.62 14.55 -9.80
C VAL A 59 -11.04 14.03 -10.01
N LEU A 60 -12.03 14.82 -9.61
CA LEU A 60 -13.45 14.54 -9.79
C LEU A 60 -13.97 15.39 -10.97
N ALA A 61 -14.56 14.72 -11.96
CA ALA A 61 -15.21 15.38 -13.10
C ALA A 61 -16.57 15.97 -12.69
N ALA A 62 -17.06 16.95 -13.46
CA ALA A 62 -18.40 17.50 -13.26
C ALA A 62 -19.48 16.42 -13.39
N SER A 63 -19.39 15.56 -14.42
CA SER A 63 -20.28 14.41 -14.61
C SER A 63 -19.57 13.21 -15.27
N ASP A 64 -20.37 12.18 -15.59
CA ASP A 64 -19.93 10.93 -16.24
C ASP A 64 -19.93 10.99 -17.77
N SER A 65 -20.31 12.13 -18.36
CA SER A 65 -20.30 12.38 -19.80
C SER A 65 -18.89 12.22 -20.40
N GLU A 66 -18.78 11.80 -21.66
CA GLU A 66 -17.46 11.67 -22.30
C GLU A 66 -16.70 13.00 -22.38
N GLU A 67 -17.43 14.12 -22.52
CA GLU A 67 -16.85 15.46 -22.56
C GLU A 67 -16.21 15.82 -21.21
N ASP A 68 -16.94 15.63 -20.11
CA ASP A 68 -16.42 15.91 -18.76
C ASP A 68 -15.28 14.98 -18.38
N GLN A 69 -15.30 13.74 -18.85
CA GLN A 69 -14.22 12.79 -18.63
C GLN A 69 -12.96 13.18 -19.41
N LYS A 70 -13.09 13.69 -20.65
CA LYS A 70 -11.96 14.25 -21.40
C LYS A 70 -11.44 15.53 -20.74
N HIS A 71 -12.34 16.40 -20.31
CA HIS A 71 -11.98 17.66 -19.65
C HIS A 71 -11.23 17.41 -18.34
N LYS A 72 -11.64 16.41 -17.56
CA LYS A 72 -10.91 15.95 -16.37
C LYS A 72 -9.47 15.58 -16.68
N LEU A 73 -9.18 14.92 -17.81
CA LEU A 73 -7.81 14.57 -18.19
C LEU A 73 -6.97 15.82 -18.49
N VAL A 74 -7.56 16.83 -19.15
CA VAL A 74 -6.88 18.11 -19.41
C VAL A 74 -6.58 18.85 -18.10
N VAL A 75 -7.54 18.93 -17.19
CA VAL A 75 -7.34 19.53 -15.85
C VAL A 75 -6.29 18.77 -15.05
N ARG A 76 -6.33 17.43 -15.08
CA ARG A 76 -5.32 16.57 -14.45
C ARG A 76 -3.93 16.91 -14.97
N ASP A 77 -3.74 16.99 -16.28
CA ASP A 77 -2.43 17.20 -16.89
C ASP A 77 -1.87 18.59 -16.56
N ALA A 78 -2.73 19.62 -16.53
CA ALA A 78 -2.36 20.97 -16.09
C ALA A 78 -1.93 21.01 -14.62
N VAL A 79 -2.67 20.31 -13.75
CA VAL A 79 -2.34 20.21 -12.31
C VAL A 79 -1.04 19.43 -12.11
N LEU A 80 -0.86 18.31 -12.78
CA LEU A 80 0.37 17.51 -12.71
C LEU A 80 1.58 18.33 -13.17
N ALA A 81 1.47 19.05 -14.29
CA ALA A 81 2.55 19.90 -14.78
C ALA A 81 2.92 21.00 -13.77
N LYS A 82 1.94 21.64 -13.14
CA LYS A 82 2.20 22.67 -12.13
C LYS A 82 2.79 22.10 -10.85
N VAL A 83 2.32 20.93 -10.39
CA VAL A 83 2.90 20.30 -9.20
C VAL A 83 4.33 19.85 -9.47
N ASP A 84 4.59 19.22 -10.62
CA ASP A 84 5.95 18.81 -11.00
C ASP A 84 6.90 20.01 -11.08
N GLU A 85 6.45 21.16 -11.61
CA GLU A 85 7.22 22.40 -11.62
C GLU A 85 7.55 22.88 -10.20
N LEU A 86 6.58 22.84 -9.29
CA LEU A 86 6.75 23.25 -7.91
C LEU A 86 7.64 22.27 -7.11
N THR A 87 7.61 20.98 -7.45
CA THR A 87 8.36 19.92 -6.74
C THR A 87 9.64 19.51 -7.45
N ALA A 88 10.02 20.13 -8.57
CA ALA A 88 11.18 19.76 -9.40
C ALA A 88 12.52 19.75 -8.65
N GLY A 89 12.63 20.47 -7.53
CA GLY A 89 13.82 20.49 -6.67
C GLY A 89 13.65 19.79 -5.32
N CYS A 90 12.51 19.13 -5.08
CA CYS A 90 12.27 18.42 -3.83
C CYS A 90 12.85 17.01 -3.88
N ALA A 91 13.77 16.72 -2.97
CA ALA A 91 14.27 15.37 -2.74
C ALA A 91 13.43 14.59 -1.71
N ASP A 92 12.51 15.27 -1.02
CA ASP A 92 11.79 14.72 0.13
C ASP A 92 10.28 15.01 0.04
N VAL A 93 9.49 14.03 0.50
CA VAL A 93 8.03 14.08 0.46
C VAL A 93 7.44 15.17 1.35
N ASP A 94 8.01 15.44 2.53
CA ASP A 94 7.48 16.42 3.46
C ASP A 94 7.71 17.84 2.94
N SER A 95 8.86 18.05 2.28
CA SER A 95 9.10 19.29 1.51
C SER A 95 8.07 19.44 0.39
N ALA A 96 7.79 18.38 -0.37
CA ALA A 96 6.77 18.40 -1.42
C ALA A 96 5.36 18.69 -0.85
N LYS A 97 4.98 18.09 0.30
CA LYS A 97 3.70 18.36 0.99
C LYS A 97 3.59 19.84 1.36
N GLN A 98 4.63 20.41 1.96
CA GLN A 98 4.63 21.83 2.38
C GLN A 98 4.53 22.78 1.19
N ILE A 99 5.24 22.50 0.09
CA ILE A 99 5.17 23.31 -1.12
C ILE A 99 3.78 23.23 -1.73
N ILE A 100 3.21 22.03 -1.85
CA ILE A 100 1.86 21.84 -2.40
C ILE A 100 0.82 22.58 -1.54
N GLN A 101 0.89 22.43 -0.21
CA GLN A 101 -0.01 23.12 0.72
C GLN A 101 0.10 24.64 0.62
N SER A 102 1.31 25.17 0.53
CA SER A 102 1.56 26.62 0.44
C SER A 102 1.14 27.19 -0.93
N ASN A 103 1.09 26.37 -1.98
CA ASN A 103 0.81 26.80 -3.35
C ASN A 103 -0.53 26.29 -3.89
N LEU A 104 -1.48 25.89 -3.03
CA LEU A 104 -2.80 25.43 -3.46
C LEU A 104 -3.54 26.45 -4.34
N ALA A 105 -3.34 27.75 -4.09
CA ALA A 105 -3.90 28.81 -4.92
C ALA A 105 -3.34 28.80 -6.36
N GLN A 106 -2.03 28.56 -6.52
CA GLN A 106 -1.40 28.46 -7.84
C GLN A 106 -1.85 27.20 -8.57
N ILE A 107 -1.97 26.08 -7.86
CA ILE A 107 -2.48 24.82 -8.41
C ILE A 107 -3.92 24.99 -8.88
N ARG A 108 -4.77 25.64 -8.07
CA ARG A 108 -6.15 25.99 -8.46
C ARG A 108 -6.17 26.86 -9.71
N LEU A 109 -5.31 27.88 -9.78
CA LEU A 109 -5.24 28.77 -10.94
C LEU A 109 -4.82 28.02 -12.21
N ALA A 110 -3.85 27.10 -12.13
CA ALA A 110 -3.45 26.27 -13.26
C ALA A 110 -4.62 25.42 -13.79
N ALA A 111 -5.39 24.83 -12.90
CA ALA A 111 -6.60 24.09 -13.25
C ALA A 111 -7.68 25.00 -13.89
N GLN A 112 -7.89 26.20 -13.33
CA GLN A 112 -8.85 27.19 -13.85
C GLN A 112 -8.45 27.78 -15.20
N THR A 113 -7.17 27.77 -15.55
CA THR A 113 -6.71 28.25 -16.86
C THR A 113 -7.20 27.36 -18.00
N VAL A 114 -7.43 26.07 -17.71
CA VAL A 114 -7.88 25.07 -18.69
C VAL A 114 -9.34 24.66 -18.52
N SER A 115 -10.09 25.31 -17.62
CA SER A 115 -11.50 25.02 -17.37
C SER A 115 -12.28 26.30 -17.05
N GLN A 116 -13.44 26.45 -17.68
CA GLN A 116 -14.36 27.55 -17.36
C GLN A 116 -15.26 27.24 -16.17
N GLU A 117 -15.22 26.01 -15.65
CA GLU A 117 -16.03 25.58 -14.52
C GLU A 117 -15.43 25.99 -13.18
N LYS A 118 -16.26 25.97 -12.13
CA LYS A 118 -15.79 26.17 -10.76
C LYS A 118 -14.84 25.04 -10.39
N ILE A 119 -13.63 25.39 -9.98
CA ILE A 119 -12.64 24.42 -9.49
C ILE A 119 -12.32 24.65 -8.03
N GLU A 120 -12.43 23.57 -7.25
CA GLU A 120 -12.04 23.52 -5.86
C GLU A 120 -10.85 22.58 -5.69
N VAL A 121 -9.74 23.12 -5.21
CA VAL A 121 -8.56 22.33 -4.84
C VAL A 121 -8.44 22.31 -3.32
N SER A 122 -8.21 21.13 -2.75
CA SER A 122 -7.95 20.93 -1.33
C SER A 122 -6.81 19.92 -1.14
N PHE A 123 -6.13 20.02 -0.01
CA PHE A 123 -5.08 19.08 0.38
C PHE A 123 -5.32 18.62 1.81
N GLY A 124 -5.20 17.33 2.05
CA GLY A 124 -5.35 16.75 3.37
C GLY A 124 -5.25 15.23 3.35
N ASP A 125 -5.27 14.63 4.53
CA ASP A 125 -5.15 13.19 4.67
C ASP A 125 -6.49 12.51 4.42
N LYS A 126 -6.44 11.41 3.66
CA LYS A 126 -7.63 10.64 3.29
C LYS A 126 -7.33 9.14 3.34
N GLY A 127 -8.29 8.39 3.87
CA GLY A 127 -8.27 6.93 3.83
C GLY A 127 -8.55 6.41 2.41
N PHE A 128 -7.74 5.45 1.99
CA PHE A 128 -7.88 4.75 0.72
C PHE A 128 -7.88 3.24 0.93
N ASP A 129 -8.72 2.55 0.17
CA ASP A 129 -8.61 1.11 0.00
C ASP A 129 -7.41 0.78 -0.89
N THR A 130 -7.04 -0.51 -0.90
CA THR A 130 -6.02 -1.03 -1.81
C THR A 130 -6.40 -0.74 -3.26
N ARG A 131 -5.46 -0.19 -4.03
CA ARG A 131 -5.66 0.16 -5.44
C ARG A 131 -4.59 -0.46 -6.31
N VAL A 132 -5.04 -1.16 -7.35
CA VAL A 132 -4.19 -1.74 -8.38
C VAL A 132 -4.12 -0.75 -9.54
N TYR A 133 -2.90 -0.40 -9.93
CA TYR A 133 -2.55 0.31 -11.15
C TYR A 133 -1.84 -0.66 -12.10
N ASP A 134 -1.59 -0.23 -13.34
CA ASP A 134 -1.04 -1.13 -14.37
C ASP A 134 0.34 -1.70 -14.03
N HIS A 135 1.18 -0.94 -13.32
CA HIS A 135 2.56 -1.33 -12.99
C HIS A 135 2.80 -1.56 -11.48
N PHE A 136 1.84 -1.21 -10.62
CA PHE A 136 2.03 -1.28 -9.17
C PHE A 136 0.69 -1.31 -8.42
N THR A 137 0.71 -1.77 -7.17
CA THR A 137 -0.42 -1.80 -6.25
C THR A 137 -0.09 -0.98 -5.02
N LEU A 138 -0.96 -0.01 -4.67
CA LEU A 138 -0.87 0.70 -3.41
C LEU A 138 -1.74 0.03 -2.34
N PRO A 139 -1.19 -0.27 -1.15
CA PRO A 139 -1.95 -0.87 -0.06
C PRO A 139 -2.99 0.10 0.51
N ALA A 140 -3.99 -0.44 1.20
CA ALA A 140 -4.94 0.37 1.96
C ALA A 140 -4.21 1.16 3.06
N GLY A 141 -4.64 2.39 3.31
CA GLY A 141 -3.98 3.27 4.29
C GLY A 141 -4.48 4.71 4.23
N THR A 142 -3.93 5.55 5.11
CA THR A 142 -4.17 6.99 5.10
C THR A 142 -3.04 7.68 4.36
N TYR A 143 -3.38 8.38 3.29
CA TYR A 143 -2.40 9.06 2.44
C TYR A 143 -2.69 10.56 2.40
N SER A 144 -1.64 11.37 2.28
CA SER A 144 -1.81 12.78 1.93
C SER A 144 -2.31 12.89 0.50
N SER A 145 -3.42 13.62 0.31
CA SER A 145 -4.13 13.68 -0.96
C SER A 145 -4.42 15.10 -1.40
N LEU A 146 -4.05 15.40 -2.65
CA LEU A 146 -4.47 16.58 -3.38
C LEU A 146 -5.76 16.27 -4.12
N THR A 147 -6.88 16.89 -3.73
CA THR A 147 -8.18 16.70 -4.37
C THR A 147 -8.53 17.92 -5.21
N VAL A 148 -8.92 17.67 -6.46
CA VAL A 148 -9.40 18.66 -7.43
C VAL A 148 -10.83 18.28 -7.81
N ARG A 149 -11.77 19.15 -7.45
CA ARG A 149 -13.19 19.02 -7.79
C ARG A 149 -13.51 19.99 -8.91
N ILE A 150 -14.08 19.47 -10.00
CA ILE A 150 -14.47 20.23 -11.18
C ILE A 150 -16.01 20.30 -11.20
N GLY A 151 -16.56 21.52 -11.27
CA GLY A 151 -18.00 21.73 -11.38
C GLY A 151 -18.77 21.13 -10.19
N ALA A 152 -19.78 20.30 -10.49
CA ALA A 152 -20.58 19.58 -9.49
C ALA A 152 -19.83 18.43 -8.79
N ALA A 153 -18.71 17.97 -9.38
CA ALA A 153 -17.88 16.87 -8.87
C ALA A 153 -18.66 15.56 -8.64
N GLU A 154 -19.66 15.27 -9.48
CA GLU A 154 -20.49 14.05 -9.39
C GLU A 154 -19.99 12.92 -10.30
N GLY A 155 -19.03 13.23 -11.19
CA GLY A 155 -18.49 12.26 -12.13
C GLY A 155 -17.47 11.30 -11.52
N ARG A 156 -17.08 10.31 -12.31
CA ARG A 156 -16.08 9.30 -11.93
C ARG A 156 -14.76 9.94 -11.50
N ASN A 157 -14.21 9.33 -10.46
CA ASN A 157 -12.94 9.65 -9.85
C ASN A 157 -11.76 9.23 -10.73
N TRP A 158 -10.74 10.09 -10.84
CA TRP A 158 -9.42 9.70 -11.35
C TRP A 158 -8.41 9.73 -10.21
N TRP A 159 -7.75 8.59 -9.98
CA TRP A 159 -6.72 8.43 -8.96
C TRP A 159 -5.35 8.41 -9.60
N CYS A 160 -4.39 9.10 -9.00
CA CYS A 160 -3.01 9.07 -9.45
C CYS A 160 -2.04 9.34 -8.29
N VAL A 161 -0.74 9.11 -8.48
CA VAL A 161 0.32 9.44 -7.50
C VAL A 161 1.19 10.56 -8.08
N VAL A 162 1.13 11.74 -7.47
CA VAL A 162 1.82 12.94 -7.96
C VAL A 162 3.25 13.00 -7.46
N PHE A 163 3.49 12.53 -6.24
CA PHE A 163 4.81 12.45 -5.67
C PHE A 163 5.04 11.05 -5.09
N PRO A 164 6.11 10.34 -5.49
CA PRO A 164 6.89 10.61 -6.71
C PRO A 164 6.00 10.63 -7.97
N SER A 165 6.45 11.20 -9.08
CA SER A 165 5.65 11.43 -10.31
C SER A 165 5.30 10.14 -11.09
N LEU A 166 4.79 9.12 -10.40
CA LEU A 166 4.45 7.79 -10.95
C LEU A 166 3.32 7.88 -11.99
N CYS A 167 2.51 8.94 -11.97
CA CYS A 167 1.51 9.22 -13.00
C CYS A 167 2.06 9.26 -14.43
N LYS A 168 3.32 9.65 -14.61
CA LYS A 168 3.97 9.79 -15.93
C LYS A 168 4.82 8.59 -16.31
N ALA A 169 5.11 7.70 -15.36
CA ALA A 169 5.91 6.51 -15.61
C ALA A 169 5.07 5.49 -16.39
N ALA A 170 5.28 5.46 -17.71
CA ALA A 170 4.55 4.57 -18.63
C ALA A 170 5.18 3.16 -18.77
N THR A 171 6.32 2.92 -18.13
CA THR A 171 7.06 1.65 -18.17
C THR A 171 7.58 1.29 -16.79
N THR A 172 7.85 0.00 -16.55
CA THR A 172 8.40 -0.49 -15.27
C THR A 172 9.73 0.18 -14.93
N ASP A 173 10.66 0.30 -15.90
CA ASP A 173 11.97 0.93 -15.66
C ASP A 173 11.86 2.40 -15.23
N ALA A 174 10.99 3.16 -15.90
CA ALA A 174 10.73 4.55 -15.54
C ALA A 174 10.02 4.66 -14.16
N PHE A 175 9.18 3.68 -13.83
CA PHE A 175 8.51 3.60 -12.54
C PHE A 175 9.51 3.39 -11.41
N GLU A 176 10.44 2.44 -11.56
CA GLU A 176 11.45 2.16 -10.54
C GLU A 176 12.34 3.36 -10.27
N GLN A 177 12.79 4.05 -11.32
CA GLN A 177 13.57 5.28 -11.19
C GLN A 177 12.80 6.39 -10.47
N CYS A 178 11.54 6.60 -10.83
CA CYS A 178 10.70 7.59 -10.15
C CYS A 178 10.45 7.23 -8.68
N ALA A 179 10.23 5.94 -8.38
CA ALA A 179 10.02 5.47 -7.01
C ALA A 179 11.29 5.63 -6.16
N GLU A 180 12.46 5.34 -6.72
CA GLU A 180 13.75 5.54 -6.06
C GLU A 180 14.01 7.03 -5.76
N VAL A 181 13.77 7.91 -6.73
CA VAL A 181 13.87 9.38 -6.54
C VAL A 181 12.89 9.88 -5.47
N GLY A 182 11.72 9.25 -5.35
CA GLY A 182 10.75 9.53 -4.28
C GLY A 182 11.13 9.00 -2.91
N GLY A 183 12.28 8.35 -2.76
CA GLY A 183 12.77 7.81 -1.49
C GLY A 183 12.15 6.48 -1.08
N LEU A 184 11.51 5.76 -2.00
CA LEU A 184 11.02 4.40 -1.73
C LEU A 184 12.20 3.43 -1.71
N ASP A 185 12.33 2.69 -0.60
CA ASP A 185 13.36 1.67 -0.46
C ASP A 185 13.03 0.40 -1.25
N ASP A 186 14.01 -0.51 -1.37
CA ASP A 186 13.87 -1.72 -2.17
C ASP A 186 12.71 -2.62 -1.72
N ARG A 187 12.41 -2.65 -0.41
CA ARG A 187 11.32 -3.46 0.15
C ARG A 187 9.97 -2.84 -0.14
N GLU A 188 9.87 -1.52 -0.03
CA GLU A 188 8.67 -0.75 -0.37
C GLU A 188 8.35 -0.87 -1.86
N ARG A 189 9.38 -0.75 -2.73
CA ARG A 189 9.22 -0.98 -4.18
C ARG A 189 8.78 -2.40 -4.47
N ALA A 190 9.41 -3.41 -3.86
CA ALA A 190 9.01 -4.80 -4.02
C ALA A 190 7.57 -5.08 -3.55
N LEU A 191 7.11 -4.43 -2.46
CA LEU A 191 5.74 -4.58 -1.97
C LEU A 191 4.72 -4.06 -2.99
N ILE A 192 5.00 -2.92 -3.62
CA ILE A 192 4.05 -2.29 -4.55
C ILE A 192 4.12 -2.87 -5.97
N THR A 193 5.28 -3.30 -6.46
CA THR A 193 5.39 -3.98 -7.76
C THR A 193 4.99 -5.45 -7.68
N GLY A 194 4.77 -5.98 -6.48
CA GLY A 194 4.45 -7.38 -6.23
C GLY A 194 5.66 -8.30 -6.32
N GLY A 195 6.87 -7.73 -6.43
CA GLY A 195 8.08 -8.43 -6.83
C GLY A 195 7.96 -8.89 -8.28
N GLU A 196 8.98 -8.65 -9.10
CA GLU A 196 9.07 -9.25 -10.43
C GLU A 196 9.29 -10.77 -10.37
N GLU A 197 8.44 -11.52 -9.68
CA GLU A 197 8.27 -12.94 -9.96
C GLU A 197 6.81 -13.28 -9.83
N THR A 198 6.16 -13.49 -10.97
CA THR A 198 5.01 -14.39 -11.06
C THR A 198 5.48 -15.78 -10.63
N TYR A 199 5.65 -15.97 -9.32
CA TYR A 199 5.92 -17.26 -8.72
C TYR A 199 4.70 -18.13 -9.00
N LYS A 200 4.82 -18.98 -10.03
CA LYS A 200 4.08 -20.24 -10.08
C LYS A 200 4.51 -21.03 -8.85
N LEU A 201 3.88 -20.76 -7.71
CA LEU A 201 3.93 -21.59 -6.52
C LEU A 201 3.38 -22.97 -6.88
N ARG A 202 4.23 -23.82 -7.49
CA ARG A 202 4.06 -25.27 -7.38
C ARG A 202 4.41 -25.60 -5.95
N PHE A 203 3.40 -25.53 -5.09
CA PHE A 203 3.46 -25.93 -3.68
C PHE A 203 3.95 -27.37 -3.54
N LYS A 204 5.27 -27.58 -3.54
CA LYS A 204 5.91 -28.84 -3.14
C LYS A 204 5.62 -29.16 -1.69
N THR A 205 5.39 -28.14 -0.85
CA THR A 205 4.98 -28.29 0.55
C THR A 205 3.62 -28.97 0.70
N LEU A 206 2.62 -28.64 -0.13
CA LEU A 206 1.33 -29.33 -0.14
C LEU A 206 1.44 -30.78 -0.62
N GLN A 207 2.35 -31.09 -1.56
CA GLN A 207 2.62 -32.48 -1.96
C GLN A 207 3.26 -33.28 -0.84
N TRP A 208 4.19 -32.67 -0.09
CA TRP A 208 4.84 -33.30 1.05
C TRP A 208 3.86 -33.55 2.20
N LEU A 209 2.97 -32.59 2.49
CA LEU A 209 1.94 -32.72 3.51
C LEU A 209 0.90 -33.81 3.17
N LYS A 210 0.51 -33.90 1.89
CA LYS A 210 -0.36 -35.00 1.41
C LYS A 210 0.28 -36.37 1.62
N LYS A 211 1.59 -36.49 1.42
CA LYS A 211 2.32 -37.76 1.57
C LYS A 211 2.45 -38.20 3.04
N LEU A 212 2.34 -37.26 3.98
CA LEU A 212 2.53 -37.49 5.41
C LEU A 212 1.20 -37.71 6.16
N PHE A 213 0.09 -37.13 5.66
CA PHE A 213 -1.25 -37.26 6.27
C PHE A 213 -2.19 -38.25 5.58
N PHE A 214 -1.93 -38.63 4.32
CA PHE A 214 -2.76 -39.58 3.55
C PHE A 214 -2.02 -40.88 3.21
N SER A 215 -1.18 -41.40 4.11
CA SER A 215 -0.68 -42.78 4.04
C SER A 215 -1.24 -43.64 5.16
#